data_AF-A0A822CFN3-F1
#
_entry.id   AF-A0A822CFN3-F1
#
_cell.length_a   1.000
_cell.length_b   1.000
_cell.length_c   1.000
_cell.angle_alpha   90.00
_cell.angle_beta   90.00
_cell.angle_gamma   90.00
#
_symmetry.space_group_name_H-M   'P 1'
#
loop_
_entity.id
_entity.type
_entity.pdbx_description
1 polymer ?
#
loop_
_entity_poly.entity_id
_entity_poly.type
_entity_poly.pdbx_seq_one_letter_code
_entity_poly.pdbx_strand_id
1 'polypeptide(L)' 'QGEDFISIPGTTKIKNLEEYIEAVHIHLTDQQVKQIRQVCENANVVGERYSQQFSDNLFTDSAPIKT' A
#
# COMPACT_ATOMS: atom_id res chain seq x y z
N GLN A 1 7.42 -2.33 -9.14
CA GLN A 1 8.09 -1.36 -8.25
C GLN A 1 9.58 -1.37 -8.59
N GLY A 2 10.21 -0.20 -8.58
CA GLY A 2 11.63 -0.01 -8.93
C GLY A 2 12.45 0.41 -7.71
N GLU A 3 13.71 0.76 -7.93
CA GLU A 3 14.67 1.10 -6.86
C GLU A 3 14.25 2.32 -6.04
N ASP A 4 13.48 3.25 -6.62
CA ASP A 4 13.01 4.46 -5.95
C ASP A 4 11.65 4.30 -5.24
N PHE A 5 11.25 3.05 -4.95
CA PHE A 5 10.00 2.79 -4.23
C PHE A 5 10.24 2.64 -2.73
N ILE A 6 9.73 3.59 -1.95
CA ILE A 6 9.84 3.59 -0.47
C ILE A 6 8.48 3.24 0.13
N SER A 7 8.42 2.14 0.89
CA SER A 7 7.24 1.78 1.67
C SER A 7 7.17 2.59 2.98
N ILE A 8 5.97 3.01 3.37
CA ILE A 8 5.70 3.72 4.64
C ILE A 8 4.64 2.96 5.47
N PRO A 9 4.94 1.72 5.92
CA PRO A 9 3.97 0.90 6.62
C PRO A 9 3.65 1.51 8.00
N GLY A 10 2.36 1.70 8.30
CA GLY A 10 1.87 2.10 9.62
C GLY A 10 1.37 0.90 10.42
N THR A 11 1.65 0.87 11.72
CA THR A 11 1.13 -0.14 12.66
C THR A 11 0.92 0.45 14.04
N THR A 12 -0.03 -0.12 14.81
CA THR A 12 -0.21 0.18 16.23
C THR A 12 0.45 -0.85 17.15
N LYS A 13 1.01 -1.94 16.59
CA LYS A 13 1.61 -3.05 17.32
C LYS A 13 3.11 -3.10 17.08
N ILE A 14 3.89 -3.15 18.17
CA ILE A 14 5.36 -3.22 18.14
C ILE A 14 5.84 -4.46 17.40
N LYS A 15 5.23 -5.63 17.66
CA LYS A 15 5.60 -6.88 16.97
C LYS A 15 5.58 -6.77 15.44
N ASN A 16 4.60 -6.05 14.89
CA ASN A 16 4.51 -5.86 13.45
C ASN A 16 5.61 -4.92 12.94
N LEU A 17 5.96 -3.90 13.73
CA LEU A 17 7.06 -2.99 13.39
C LEU A 17 8.37 -3.78 13.29
N GLU A 18 8.64 -4.64 14.27
CA GLU A 18 9.81 -5.54 14.27
C GLU A 18 9.80 -6.42 13.01
N GLU A 19 8.68 -7.08 12.69
CA GLU A 19 8.56 -7.91 11.49
C GLU A 19 8.77 -7.12 10.18
N TYR A 20 8.25 -5.88 10.08
CA TYR A 20 8.45 -5.05 8.89
C TYR A 20 9.90 -4.61 8.74
N ILE A 21 10.63 -4.38 9.83
CA ILE A 21 12.06 -4.05 9.79
C ILE A 21 12.86 -5.22 9.25
N GLU A 22 12.57 -6.44 9.69
CA GLU A 22 13.24 -7.66 9.21
C GLU A 22 13.09 -7.88 7.69
N ALA A 23 12.06 -7.31 7.06
CA ALA A 23 11.87 -7.39 5.62
C ALA A 23 13.02 -6.75 4.81
N VAL A 24 13.83 -5.85 5.41
CA VAL A 24 15.01 -5.26 4.76
C VAL A 24 16.07 -6.29 4.39
N HIS A 25 16.07 -7.44 5.07
CA HIS A 25 17.03 -8.52 4.84
C HIS A 25 16.56 -9.49 3.74
N ILE A 26 15.31 -9.37 3.28
CA ILE A 26 14.75 -10.23 2.24
C ILE A 26 15.23 -9.77 0.87
N HIS A 27 15.89 -10.66 0.15
CA HIS A 27 16.31 -10.46 -1.23
C HIS A 27 15.55 -11.42 -2.13
N LEU A 28 14.85 -10.88 -3.12
CA LEU A 28 14.10 -11.68 -4.08
C LEU A 28 14.86 -11.75 -5.41
N THR A 29 14.89 -12.92 -6.00
CA THR A 29 15.38 -13.10 -7.37
C THR A 29 14.36 -12.58 -8.38
N ASP A 30 14.81 -12.26 -9.59
CA ASP A 30 13.92 -11.79 -10.68
C ASP A 30 12.79 -12.77 -10.99
N GLN A 31 13.07 -14.08 -10.89
CA GLN A 31 12.07 -15.12 -11.08
C GLN A 31 10.98 -15.07 -10.00
N GLN A 32 11.36 -14.88 -8.73
CA GLN A 32 10.40 -14.77 -7.63
C GLN A 32 9.56 -13.50 -7.76
N VAL A 33 10.18 -12.37 -8.12
CA VAL A 33 9.45 -11.13 -8.39
C VAL A 33 8.43 -11.32 -9.53
N LYS A 34 8.82 -12.00 -10.60
CA LYS A 34 7.93 -12.32 -11.72
C LYS A 34 6.77 -13.22 -11.30
N GLN A 35 7.03 -14.23 -10.47
CA GLN A 35 6.00 -15.12 -9.93
C GLN A 35 5.00 -14.35 -9.06
N ILE A 36 5.47 -13.51 -8.13
CA ILE A 36 4.61 -12.67 -7.29
C ILE A 36 3.75 -11.75 -8.16
N ARG A 37 4.34 -11.09 -9.16
CA ARG A 37 3.59 -10.21 -10.07
C ARG A 37 2.51 -10.95 -10.84
N GLN A 38 2.82 -12.14 -11.37
CA GLN A 38 1.86 -12.97 -12.07
C GLN A 38 0.67 -13.37 -11.15
N VAL A 39 0.92 -13.67 -9.89
CA VAL A 39 -0.16 -13.95 -8.93
C VAL A 39 -1.02 -12.72 -8.69
N CYS A 40 -0.43 -11.54 -8.52
CA CYS A 40 -1.16 -10.29 -8.33
C CYS A 40 -2.02 -9.91 -9.54
N GLU A 41 -1.50 -10.06 -10.76
CA GLU A 41 -2.21 -9.71 -12.00
C GLU A 41 -3.37 -10.66 -12.30
N ASN A 42 -3.23 -11.94 -11.92
CA ASN A 42 -4.29 -12.93 -12.07
C ASN A 42 -5.30 -12.91 -10.92
N ALA A 43 -5.08 -12.11 -9.87
CA ALA A 43 -6.01 -12.00 -8.76
C ALA A 43 -7.27 -11.25 -9.20
N ASN A 44 -8.43 -11.85 -8.95
CA ASN A 44 -9.70 -11.20 -9.22
C ASN A 44 -9.98 -10.13 -8.16
N VAL A 45 -9.84 -8.85 -8.51
CA VAL A 45 -10.17 -7.73 -7.63
C VAL A 45 -11.66 -7.42 -7.78
N VAL A 46 -12.43 -7.64 -6.71
CA VAL A 46 -13.86 -7.37 -6.69
C VAL A 46 -14.11 -6.01 -6.04
N GLY A 47 -14.75 -5.10 -6.78
CA GLY A 47 -15.14 -3.77 -6.32
C GLY A 47 -14.13 -2.67 -6.66
N GLU A 48 -14.56 -1.43 -6.47
CA GLU A 48 -13.75 -0.22 -6.71
C GLU A 48 -12.89 0.13 -5.49
N ARG A 49 -11.84 0.93 -5.70
CA ARG A 49 -10.92 1.39 -4.63
C ARG A 49 -11.66 2.12 -3.49
N TYR A 50 -12.69 2.88 -3.84
CA TYR A 50 -13.58 3.55 -2.92
C TYR A 50 -15.01 3.19 -3.31
N SER A 51 -15.92 3.04 -2.34
CA SER A 51 -17.33 2.95 -2.69
C SER A 51 -17.77 4.27 -3.34
N GLN A 52 -18.80 4.23 -4.19
CA GLN A 52 -19.34 5.45 -4.82
C GLN A 52 -19.68 6.51 -3.76
N GLN A 53 -20.24 6.07 -2.63
CA GLN A 53 -20.64 6.95 -1.52
C GLN A 53 -19.48 7.72 -0.86
N PHE A 54 -18.27 7.14 -0.85
CA PHE A 54 -17.10 7.78 -0.24
C PHE A 54 -16.19 8.47 -1.26
N SER A 55 -16.39 8.21 -2.56
CA SER A 55 -15.58 8.79 -3.63
C SER A 55 -15.73 10.32 -3.71
N ASP A 56 -16.95 10.81 -3.49
CA ASP A 56 -17.26 12.26 -3.55
C ASP A 56 -16.54 13.07 -2.46
N ASN A 57 -16.12 12.41 -1.37
CA ASN A 57 -15.53 13.08 -0.21
C ASN A 57 -13.99 13.16 -0.26
N LEU A 58 -13.34 12.60 -1.29
CA LEU A 58 -11.87 12.50 -1.37
C LEU A 58 -11.16 13.85 -1.49
N PHE A 59 -11.83 14.87 -2.04
CA PHE A 59 -11.26 16.18 -2.34
C PHE A 59 -12.12 17.33 -1.78
N THR A 60 -12.64 17.15 -0.57
CA THR A 60 -13.46 18.17 0.09
C THR A 60 -12.61 19.34 0.59
N ASP A 61 -13.17 20.55 0.53
CA ASP A 61 -12.50 21.75 1.02
C ASP A 61 -12.31 21.71 2.54
N SER A 62 -11.20 22.29 3.02
CA SER A 62 -10.96 22.48 4.44
C SER A 62 -11.71 23.72 4.97
N ALA A 63 -11.93 23.77 6.28
CA ALA A 63 -12.57 24.92 6.91
C ALA A 63 -11.75 26.21 6.65
N PRO A 64 -12.41 27.34 6.34
CA PRO A 64 -11.71 28.59 6.08
C PRO A 64 -10.97 29.07 7.33
N ILE A 65 -9.84 29.76 7.11
CA ILE A 65 -9.05 30.36 8.20
C ILE A 65 -9.94 31.33 8.97
N LYS A 66 -10.05 31.14 10.29
CA LYS A 66 -10.72 32.10 11.17
C LYS A 66 -9.79 33.30 11.36
N THR A 67 -10.15 34.43 10.74
CA THR A 67 -9.61 35.76 11.08
C THR A 67 -10.09 36.24 12.43
#